data_AF-A0A7K0U5W7-F1
#
_entry.id   AF-A0A7K0U5W7-F1
#
_cell.length_a   1.000
_cell.length_b   1.000
_cell.length_c   1.000
_cell.angle_alpha   90.00
_cell.angle_beta   90.00
_cell.angle_gamma   90.00
#
_symmetry.space_group_name_H-M   'P 1'
#
loop_
_entity.id
_entity.type
_entity.pdbx_description
1 polymer ?
#
loop_
_entity_poly.entity_id
_entity_poly.type
_entity_poly.pdbx_seq_one_letter_code
_entity_poly.pdbx_strand_id
1 'polypeptide(L)'
;MRVALHVGQLRQKVPGGIGRYTEALCREIPEFGADLLTFAAGSVPARDGVKLPGLTDLGLPHDGARYELWHRLRRPRLPFAADVVHAPSLAVPPRSDSALVVTVHDVAFLNHPELFTRRGVSF
;
A
#
# COMPACT_ATOMS: atom_id res chain seq x y z
N MET A 1 -9.00 0.62 -17.74
CA MET A 1 -9.23 0.28 -16.32
C MET A 1 -8.24 1.07 -15.48
N ARG A 2 -8.72 1.80 -14.48
CA ARG A 2 -7.91 2.62 -13.57
C ARG A 2 -7.59 1.85 -12.31
N VAL A 3 -6.30 1.66 -12.03
CA VAL A 3 -5.77 0.93 -10.88
C VAL A 3 -5.08 1.90 -9.94
N ALA A 4 -5.55 1.96 -8.70
CA ALA A 4 -4.92 2.68 -7.60
C ALA A 4 -4.01 1.73 -6.82
N LEU A 5 -2.70 1.89 -6.94
CA LEU A 5 -1.71 1.07 -6.24
C LEU A 5 -1.23 1.76 -4.96
N HIS A 6 -1.36 1.09 -3.82
CA HIS A 6 -0.81 1.59 -2.56
C HIS A 6 0.71 1.42 -2.54
N VAL A 7 1.46 2.53 -2.58
CA VAL A 7 2.93 2.55 -2.62
C VAL A 7 3.55 2.96 -1.28
N GLY A 8 2.79 2.89 -0.19
CA GLY A 8 3.27 3.26 1.15
C GLY A 8 4.53 2.52 1.60
N GLN A 9 4.73 1.28 1.13
CA GLN A 9 5.93 0.49 1.41
C GLN A 9 7.21 1.11 0.80
N LEU A 10 7.11 1.72 -0.37
CA LEU A 10 8.23 2.42 -1.03
C LEU A 10 8.62 3.72 -0.31
N ARG A 11 7.75 4.19 0.59
CA ARG A 11 7.95 5.36 1.46
C ARG A 11 8.33 4.97 2.90
N GLN A 12 8.77 3.74 3.12
CA GLN A 12 9.36 3.29 4.38
C GLN A 12 10.89 3.32 4.30
N LYS A 13 11.56 3.51 5.45
CA LYS A 13 13.03 3.47 5.55
C LYS A 13 13.63 2.17 4.99
N VAL A 14 12.93 1.05 5.20
CA VAL A 14 13.32 -0.27 4.70
C VAL A 14 12.12 -0.89 3.96
N PRO A 15 12.02 -0.72 2.63
CA PRO A 15 10.89 -1.24 1.84
C PRO A 15 10.80 -2.77 1.80
N GLY A 16 11.94 -3.47 1.90
CA GLY A 16 11.98 -4.94 1.93
C GLY A 16 11.46 -5.61 0.65
N GLY A 17 11.04 -6.86 0.77
CA GLY A 17 10.51 -7.65 -0.35
C GLY A 17 9.23 -7.08 -0.95
N ILE A 18 8.32 -6.61 -0.09
CA ILE A 18 7.08 -5.94 -0.52
C ILE A 18 7.41 -4.70 -1.35
N GLY A 19 8.39 -3.88 -0.93
CA GLY A 19 8.81 -2.71 -1.69
C GLY A 19 9.30 -3.08 -3.10
N ARG A 20 10.17 -4.10 -3.22
CA ARG A 20 10.63 -4.59 -4.53
C ARG A 20 9.47 -5.06 -5.41
N TYR A 21 8.50 -5.76 -4.82
CA TYR A 21 7.31 -6.20 -5.52
C TYR A 21 6.45 -5.01 -5.98
N THR A 22 6.20 -4.03 -5.12
CA THR A 22 5.46 -2.81 -5.45
C THR A 22 6.15 -1.99 -6.55
N GLU A 23 7.48 -1.86 -6.51
CA GLU A 23 8.24 -1.18 -7.57
C GLU A 23 8.11 -1.88 -8.92
N ALA A 24 8.16 -3.21 -8.94
CA ALA A 24 7.89 -3.97 -10.15
C ALA A 24 6.46 -3.72 -10.66
N LEU A 25 5.44 -3.75 -9.78
CA LEU A 25 4.06 -3.44 -10.16
C LEU A 25 3.92 -2.04 -10.77
N CYS A 26 4.61 -1.03 -10.23
CA CYS A 26 4.59 0.32 -10.81
C CYS A 26 5.08 0.36 -12.25
N ARG A 27 6.03 -0.50 -12.62
CA ARG A 27 6.58 -0.59 -13.98
C ARG A 27 5.71 -1.47 -14.88
N GLU A 28 5.25 -2.61 -14.40
CA GLU A 28 4.64 -3.63 -15.25
C GLU A 28 3.14 -3.39 -15.47
N ILE A 29 2.37 -2.88 -14.49
CA ILE A 29 0.91 -2.69 -14.64
C ILE A 29 0.53 -1.86 -15.88
N PRO A 30 1.19 -0.72 -16.18
CA PRO A 30 0.90 0.05 -17.39
C PRO A 30 1.10 -0.71 -18.70
N GLU A 31 2.08 -1.64 -18.75
CA GLU A 31 2.38 -2.45 -19.94
C GLU A 31 1.22 -3.40 -20.31
N PHE A 32 0.32 -3.68 -19.37
CA PHE A 32 -0.92 -4.44 -19.60
C PHE A 32 -2.13 -3.55 -19.96
N GLY A 33 -1.91 -2.27 -20.31
CA GLY A 33 -2.96 -1.35 -20.76
C GLY A 33 -3.83 -0.77 -19.64
N ALA A 34 -3.41 -0.87 -18.38
CA ALA A 34 -4.09 -0.25 -17.24
C ALA A 34 -3.60 1.18 -16.99
N ASP A 35 -4.52 2.07 -16.63
CA ASP A 35 -4.21 3.43 -16.16
C ASP A 35 -3.81 3.37 -14.68
N LEU A 36 -2.50 3.42 -14.41
CA LEU A 36 -1.96 3.32 -13.07
C LEU A 36 -1.86 4.70 -12.41
N LEU A 37 -2.51 4.83 -11.25
CA LEU A 37 -2.20 5.88 -10.28
C LEU A 37 -1.67 5.25 -8.99
N THR A 38 -0.76 5.95 -8.34
CA THR A 38 -0.16 5.51 -7.09
C THR A 38 -0.62 6.38 -5.94
N PHE A 39 -0.70 5.82 -4.74
CA PHE A 39 -1.03 6.60 -3.56
C PHE A 39 -0.26 6.11 -2.33
N ALA A 40 0.05 7.03 -1.44
CA ALA A 40 0.70 6.69 -0.18
C ALA A 40 0.38 7.72 0.90
N ALA A 41 0.59 7.31 2.15
CA ALA A 41 0.63 8.22 3.29
C ALA A 41 2.00 8.17 3.98
N GLY A 42 3.06 7.83 3.25
CA GLY A 42 4.38 7.73 3.86
C GLY A 42 5.01 9.10 4.11
N SER A 43 5.85 9.21 5.13
CA SER A 43 6.60 10.45 5.40
C SER A 43 7.92 10.54 4.63
N VAL A 44 8.48 9.40 4.20
CA VAL A 44 9.77 9.34 3.51
C VAL A 44 9.58 9.50 2.00
N PRO A 45 10.44 10.26 1.29
CA PRO A 45 10.47 10.23 -0.17
C PRO A 45 10.72 8.82 -0.69
N ALA A 46 10.21 8.52 -1.88
CA ALA A 46 10.61 7.30 -2.58
C ALA A 46 12.10 7.33 -2.89
N ARG A 47 12.70 6.17 -3.10
CA ARG A 47 14.11 6.05 -3.52
C ARG A 47 14.31 6.65 -4.91
N ASP A 48 15.50 7.19 -5.15
CA ASP A 48 15.87 7.72 -6.46
C ASP A 48 15.70 6.67 -7.56
N GLY A 49 15.13 7.10 -8.69
CA GLY A 49 14.84 6.23 -9.83
C GLY A 49 13.50 5.49 -9.79
N VAL A 50 12.80 5.46 -8.64
CA VAL A 50 11.47 4.84 -8.54
C VAL A 50 10.42 5.76 -9.19
N LYS A 51 9.78 5.28 -10.25
CA LYS A 51 8.66 5.98 -10.90
C LYS A 51 7.36 5.68 -10.17
N LEU A 52 6.68 6.73 -9.71
CA LEU A 52 5.36 6.67 -9.06
C LEU A 52 4.33 7.45 -9.89
N PRO A 53 3.72 6.82 -10.92
CA PRO A 53 2.75 7.49 -11.78
C PRO A 53 1.57 8.05 -10.97
N GLY A 54 1.20 9.30 -11.25
CA GLY A 54 0.03 9.95 -10.64
C GLY A 54 0.02 9.92 -9.10
N LEU A 55 1.19 9.99 -8.45
CA LEU A 55 1.30 9.86 -7.00
C LEU A 55 0.38 10.85 -6.27
N THR A 56 -0.61 10.31 -5.57
CA THR A 56 -1.40 11.04 -4.59
C THR A 56 -0.80 10.86 -3.20
N ASP A 57 -0.23 11.92 -2.66
CA ASP A 57 0.11 11.98 -1.24
C ASP A 57 -1.15 12.22 -0.42
N LEU A 58 -1.49 11.29 0.46
CA LEU A 58 -2.65 11.39 1.34
C LEU A 58 -2.42 12.36 2.51
N GLY A 59 -1.19 12.83 2.70
CA GLY A 59 -0.81 13.75 3.76
C GLY A 59 -0.96 13.15 5.16
N LEU A 60 -1.13 14.02 6.16
CA LEU A 60 -1.24 13.62 7.55
C LEU A 60 -2.59 12.96 7.89
N PRO A 61 -2.61 11.96 8.80
CA PRO A 61 -1.43 11.37 9.44
C PRO A 61 -0.65 10.47 8.48
N HIS A 62 0.66 10.35 8.71
CA HIS A 62 1.54 9.48 7.92
C HIS A 62 1.63 8.06 8.49
N ASP A 63 2.08 7.13 7.66
CA ASP A 63 2.57 5.80 8.02
C ASP A 63 1.59 5.02 8.90
N GLY A 64 2.11 4.45 9.99
CA GLY A 64 1.35 3.57 10.88
C GLY A 64 0.10 4.21 11.49
N ALA A 65 0.09 5.53 11.71
CA ALA A 65 -1.08 6.21 12.28
C ALA A 65 -2.26 6.22 11.30
N ARG A 66 -2.02 6.44 10.01
CA ARG A 66 -3.10 6.29 9.01
C ARG A 66 -3.58 4.87 8.90
N TYR A 67 -2.65 3.92 8.93
CA TYR A 67 -3.02 2.50 8.81
C TYR A 67 -3.93 2.10 9.98
N GLU A 68 -3.66 2.55 11.21
CA GLU A 68 -4.57 2.35 12.34
C GLU A 68 -5.94 3.01 12.12
N LEU A 69 -6.00 4.23 11.56
CA LEU A 69 -7.30 4.85 11.22
C LEU A 69 -8.07 4.03 10.18
N TRP A 70 -7.39 3.50 9.17
CA TRP A 70 -8.00 2.63 8.17
C TRP A 70 -8.47 1.30 8.74
N HIS A 71 -7.67 0.68 9.61
CA HIS A 71 -7.99 -0.63 10.19
C HIS A 71 -9.08 -0.54 11.26
N ARG A 72 -9.01 0.46 12.15
CA ARG A 72 -9.91 0.59 13.30
C ARG A 72 -11.15 1.44 13.00
N LEU A 73 -10.99 2.54 12.27
CA LEU A 73 -12.05 3.53 12.06
C LEU A 73 -12.62 3.51 10.64
N ARG A 74 -12.03 2.73 9.74
CA ARG A 74 -12.42 2.64 8.32
C ARG A 74 -12.48 4.03 7.64
N ARG A 75 -11.64 4.97 8.08
CA ARG A 75 -11.57 6.35 7.55
C ARG A 75 -10.14 6.90 7.61
N PRO A 76 -9.82 7.93 6.80
CA PRO A 76 -10.62 8.49 5.71
C PRO A 76 -10.64 7.54 4.50
N ARG A 77 -11.69 7.66 3.67
CA ARG A 77 -11.72 7.02 2.34
C ARG A 77 -10.66 7.66 1.43
N LEU A 78 -10.29 6.95 0.37
CA LEU A 78 -9.40 7.51 -0.64
C LEU A 78 -10.08 8.71 -1.33
N PRO A 79 -9.36 9.81 -1.60
CA PRO A 79 -9.93 11.04 -2.14
C PRO A 79 -10.10 11.02 -3.67
N PHE A 80 -9.96 9.85 -4.30
CA PHE A 80 -10.02 9.66 -5.74
C PHE A 80 -10.83 8.41 -6.08
N ALA A 81 -11.30 8.35 -7.33
CA ALA A 81 -11.98 7.19 -7.88
C ALA A 81 -11.00 6.30 -8.65
N ALA A 82 -11.18 4.99 -8.53
CA ALA A 82 -10.49 3.97 -9.31
C ALA A 82 -11.43 2.75 -9.48
N ASP A 83 -11.18 1.95 -10.51
CA ASP A 83 -11.90 0.69 -10.71
C ASP A 83 -11.40 -0.37 -9.72
N VAL A 84 -10.08 -0.38 -9.48
CA VAL A 84 -9.39 -1.30 -8.58
C VAL A 84 -8.49 -0.54 -7.63
N VAL A 85 -8.54 -0.88 -6.34
CA VAL A 85 -7.54 -0.49 -5.34
C VAL A 85 -6.72 -1.73 -5.01
N HIS A 86 -5.41 -1.67 -5.27
CA HIS A 86 -4.48 -2.75 -4.95
C HIS A 86 -3.61 -2.35 -3.77
N ALA A 87 -3.69 -3.13 -2.68
CA ALA A 87 -2.82 -3.03 -1.52
C ALA A 87 -1.83 -4.21 -1.51
N PRO A 88 -0.55 -4.01 -1.87
CA PRO A 88 0.48 -5.05 -1.82
C PRO A 88 0.94 -5.40 -0.40
N SER A 89 0.45 -4.68 0.61
CA SER A 89 0.77 -4.88 2.02
C SER A 89 -0.49 -4.87 2.85
N LEU A 90 -0.36 -5.23 4.13
CA LEU A 90 -1.47 -5.21 5.09
C LEU A 90 -1.93 -3.79 5.47
N ALA A 91 -1.30 -2.74 4.93
CA ALA A 91 -1.79 -1.36 5.01
C ALA A 91 -2.93 -1.13 4.01
N VAL A 92 -4.11 -1.67 4.36
CA VAL A 92 -5.30 -1.72 3.49
C VAL A 92 -6.21 -0.52 3.76
N PRO A 93 -6.56 0.30 2.75
CA PRO A 93 -7.49 1.41 2.92
C PRO A 93 -8.95 0.91 3.10
N PRO A 94 -9.86 1.78 3.55
CA PRO A 94 -11.27 1.42 3.69
C PRO A 94 -11.87 1.07 2.33
N ARG A 95 -12.77 0.08 2.31
CA ARG A 95 -13.51 -0.28 1.11
C ARG A 95 -14.34 0.91 0.60
N SER A 96 -14.31 1.12 -0.71
CA SER A 96 -15.13 2.07 -1.46
C SER A 96 -15.94 1.29 -2.52
N ASP A 97 -16.46 1.98 -3.53
CA ASP A 97 -17.12 1.37 -4.69
C ASP A 97 -16.12 0.64 -5.62
N SER A 98 -14.81 0.81 -5.38
CA SER A 98 -13.74 0.13 -6.10
C SER A 98 -13.60 -1.35 -5.69
N ALA A 99 -13.22 -2.21 -6.62
CA ALA A 99 -12.75 -3.55 -6.27
C ALA A 99 -11.46 -3.46 -5.43
N LEU A 100 -11.42 -4.12 -4.28
CA LEU A 100 -10.26 -4.11 -3.39
C LEU A 100 -9.48 -5.42 -3.53
N VAL A 101 -8.24 -5.32 -3.99
CA VAL A 101 -7.29 -6.43 -4.09
C VAL A 101 -6.21 -6.26 -3.03
N VAL A 102 -6.00 -7.28 -2.21
CA VAL A 102 -4.94 -7.30 -1.20
C VAL A 102 -4.02 -8.47 -1.50
N THR A 103 -2.72 -8.21 -1.63
CA THR A 103 -1.72 -9.28 -1.76
C THR A 103 -1.19 -9.64 -0.38
N VAL A 104 -1.37 -10.91 0.00
CA VAL A 104 -0.77 -11.50 1.20
C VAL A 104 0.43 -12.32 0.75
N HIS A 105 1.64 -11.90 1.13
CA HIS A 105 2.89 -12.53 0.70
C HIS A 105 3.18 -13.83 1.46
N ASP A 106 2.85 -13.85 2.75
CA ASP A 106 3.00 -15.00 3.63
C ASP A 106 2.11 -14.83 4.86
N VAL A 107 2.00 -15.89 5.64
CA VAL A 107 1.35 -15.90 6.96
C VAL A 107 2.32 -16.45 8.00
N ALA A 108 3.62 -16.18 7.85
CA ALA A 108 4.67 -16.80 8.67
C ALA A 108 4.52 -16.47 10.16
N PHE A 109 3.88 -15.35 10.49
CA PHE A 109 3.56 -14.96 11.87
C PHE A 109 2.64 -15.96 12.60
N LEU A 110 1.90 -16.82 11.87
CA LEU A 110 1.09 -17.88 12.49
C LEU A 110 1.94 -19.02 13.06
N ASN A 111 3.08 -19.32 12.41
CA ASN A 111 3.95 -20.43 12.79
C ASN A 111 5.17 -19.99 13.60
N HIS A 112 5.62 -18.75 13.37
CA HIS A 112 6.83 -18.18 13.98
C HIS A 112 6.57 -16.79 14.57
N PRO A 113 5.60 -16.63 15.51
CA PRO A 113 5.26 -15.33 16.08
C PRO A 113 6.45 -14.64 16.78
N GLU A 114 7.43 -15.40 17.25
CA GLU A 114 8.67 -14.92 17.87
C GLU A 114 9.56 -14.10 16.92
N LEU A 115 9.40 -14.27 15.60
CA LEU A 115 10.16 -13.54 14.58
C LEU A 115 9.55 -12.18 14.22
N PHE A 116 8.37 -11.85 14.78
CA PHE A 116 7.61 -10.66 14.46
C PHE A 116 7.50 -9.72 15.65
N THR A 117 7.25 -8.44 15.35
CA THR A 117 6.96 -7.46 16.41
C THR A 117 5.63 -7.80 17.10
N ARG A 118 5.46 -7.36 18.36
CA ARG A 118 4.17 -7.51 19.08
C ARG A 118 2.97 -7.01 18.27
N ARG A 119 3.16 -5.92 17.51
CA ARG A 119 2.11 -5.39 16.61
C ARG A 119 1.88 -6.30 15.40
N GLY A 120 2.92 -6.89 14.84
CA GLY A 120 2.82 -7.81 13.70
C GLY A 120 2.09 -9.12 14.02
N VAL A 121 1.95 -9.45 15.31
CA VAL A 121 1.20 -10.63 15.78
C VAL A 121 -0.11 -10.27 16.49
N SER A 122 -0.45 -8.98 16.59
CA SER A 122 -1.73 -8.52 17.14
C SER A 122 -2.70 -8.26 15.98
N PHE A 123 -3.51 -9.25 15.62
CA PHE A 123 -4.57 -9.13 14.60
C PHE A 123 -5.88 -8.67 15.22
#